data_AF-A0A8H4R8E7-F1
#
_entry.id   AF-A0A8H4R8E7-F1
#
_cell.length_a   1.000
_cell.length_b   1.000
_cell.length_c   1.000
_cell.angle_alpha   90.00
_cell.angle_beta   90.00
_cell.angle_gamma   90.00
#
_symmetry.space_group_name_H-M   'P 1'
#
loop_
_entity.id
_entity.type
_entity.pdbx_description
1 polymer ?
#
loop_
_entity_poly.entity_id
_entity_poly.type
_entity_poly.pdbx_seq_one_letter_code
_entity_poly.pdbx_strand_id
1 'polypeptide(L)'
;MTPPIRSLRYPSARPLLDGEHKHMEYFQVVCAGEFSLFFELPAWENIILQGTLAEPALHHAALAIGALTSSRYYPDIWQTPPAIVFSIRHYSMAIQDLHRRLDGSSQSLELAVLTSIVFSYIEFLLGLDSRVEMHIQAGCAMLKNLYPRHDRTLAVSTQAGSNCQVGSLSTRYDLLASAMFQLTTQVNCFVAFRSNSNN
;
A
#
# COMPACT_ATOMS: atom_id res chain seq x y z
N MET A 1 13.01 23.88 -1.68
CA MET A 1 13.94 23.09 -0.84
C MET A 1 13.13 22.17 0.03
N THR A 2 13.04 20.90 -0.37
CA THR A 2 12.38 19.82 0.38
C THR A 2 13.30 19.37 1.53
N PRO A 3 12.81 19.15 2.76
CA PRO A 3 13.66 18.75 3.86
C PRO A 3 14.08 17.29 3.71
N PRO A 4 15.31 16.91 4.10
CA PRO A 4 15.72 15.52 4.09
C PRO A 4 15.11 14.82 5.31
N ILE A 5 14.27 13.81 5.08
CA ILE A 5 13.84 12.91 6.15
C ILE A 5 15.07 12.11 6.57
N ARG A 6 15.57 12.43 7.77
CA ARG A 6 16.77 11.85 8.36
C ARG A 6 16.61 10.34 8.56
N SER A 7 17.61 9.60 8.07
CA SER A 7 18.19 8.42 8.71
C SER A 7 17.19 7.33 9.17
N LEU A 8 16.60 6.61 8.22
CA LEU A 8 16.26 5.21 8.44
C LEU A 8 17.52 4.39 8.20
N ARG A 9 18.27 4.08 9.27
CA ARG A 9 19.20 2.95 9.25
C ARG A 9 18.33 1.69 9.16
N TYR A 10 17.97 1.31 7.95
CA TYR A 10 17.34 0.03 7.65
C TYR A 10 18.42 -0.92 7.10
N PRO A 11 18.33 -2.24 7.34
CA PRO A 11 19.16 -3.18 6.60
C PRO A 11 18.89 -2.95 5.12
N SER A 12 19.93 -2.94 4.28
CA SER A 12 19.75 -2.87 2.84
C SER A 12 18.66 -3.86 2.44
N ALA A 13 17.67 -3.41 1.66
CA ALA A 13 16.68 -4.30 1.05
C ALA A 13 17.42 -5.55 0.57
N ARG A 14 16.91 -6.73 0.95
CA ARG A 14 17.51 -8.01 0.54
C ARG A 14 17.87 -7.89 -0.95
N PRO A 15 19.08 -8.27 -1.37
CA PRO A 15 19.44 -8.25 -2.78
C PRO A 15 18.37 -9.00 -3.56
N LEU A 16 17.77 -8.32 -4.54
CA LEU A 16 16.76 -8.92 -5.40
C LEU A 16 17.38 -10.13 -6.10
N LEU A 17 16.63 -11.21 -6.22
CA LEU A 17 17.03 -12.35 -7.05
C LEU A 17 16.83 -12.00 -8.53
N ASP A 18 17.52 -12.70 -9.44
CA ASP A 18 17.46 -12.43 -10.89
C ASP A 18 16.02 -12.43 -11.44
N GLY A 19 15.12 -13.23 -10.84
CA GLY A 19 13.70 -13.27 -11.20
C GLY A 19 12.84 -12.13 -10.62
N GLU A 20 13.30 -11.45 -9.57
CA GLU A 20 12.56 -10.40 -8.87
C GLU A 20 12.82 -9.01 -9.46
N HIS A 21 14.04 -8.75 -9.95
CA HIS A 21 14.47 -7.43 -10.46
C HIS A 21 13.50 -6.83 -11.47
N LYS A 22 13.16 -7.60 -12.49
CA LYS A 22 12.30 -7.18 -13.59
C LYS A 22 10.87 -6.83 -13.14
N HIS A 23 10.37 -7.48 -12.09
CA HIS A 23 9.05 -7.20 -11.52
C HIS A 23 9.09 -5.97 -10.61
N MET A 24 10.15 -5.82 -9.82
CA MET A 24 10.37 -4.62 -9.01
C MET A 24 10.56 -3.39 -9.88
N GLU A 25 11.36 -3.48 -10.95
CA GLU A 25 11.57 -2.40 -11.90
C GLU A 25 10.25 -1.97 -12.54
N TYR A 26 9.44 -2.93 -13.01
CA TYR A 26 8.13 -2.62 -13.57
C TYR A 26 7.21 -1.92 -12.55
N PHE A 27 7.22 -2.39 -11.29
CA PHE A 27 6.48 -1.72 -10.23
C PHE A 27 6.94 -0.27 -10.04
N GLN A 28 8.25 -0.04 -9.97
CA GLN A 28 8.84 1.26 -9.70
C GLN A 28 8.60 2.26 -10.84
N VAL A 29 8.75 1.82 -12.09
CA VAL A 29 8.67 2.67 -13.28
C VAL A 29 7.25 2.89 -13.75
N VAL A 30 6.35 1.91 -13.56
CA VAL A 30 4.99 1.93 -14.09
C VAL A 30 3.96 2.00 -12.96
N CYS A 31 3.88 0.96 -12.13
CA CYS A 31 2.77 0.79 -11.19
C CYS A 31 2.70 1.89 -10.12
N ALA A 32 3.85 2.39 -9.63
CA ALA A 32 3.89 3.44 -8.62
C ALA A 32 3.26 4.76 -9.13
N GLY A 33 3.53 5.10 -10.39
CA GLY A 33 2.91 6.26 -11.06
C GLY A 33 1.41 6.03 -11.31
N GLU A 34 1.02 4.83 -11.76
CA GLU A 34 -0.39 4.48 -11.95
C GLU A 34 -1.20 4.61 -10.65
N PHE A 35 -0.65 4.21 -9.51
CA PHE A 35 -1.33 4.40 -8.23
C PHE A 35 -1.56 5.88 -7.88
N SER A 36 -0.59 6.75 -8.18
CA SER A 36 -0.76 8.19 -7.91
C SER A 36 -1.85 8.81 -8.77
N LEU A 37 -1.95 8.38 -10.02
CA LEU A 37 -3.02 8.78 -10.92
C LEU A 37 -4.36 8.22 -10.45
N PHE A 38 -4.41 6.94 -10.09
CA PHE A 38 -5.60 6.28 -9.58
C PHE A 38 -6.15 6.96 -8.34
N PHE A 39 -5.31 7.29 -7.35
CA PHE A 39 -5.77 7.98 -6.15
C PHE A 39 -5.90 9.50 -6.31
N GLU A 40 -5.48 10.07 -7.44
CA GLU A 40 -5.31 11.53 -7.60
C GLU A 40 -4.45 12.15 -6.49
N LEU A 41 -3.44 11.40 -6.02
CA LEU A 41 -2.55 11.77 -4.93
C LEU A 41 -1.09 11.68 -5.40
N PRO A 42 -0.48 12.77 -5.90
CA PRO A 42 0.90 12.76 -6.38
C PRO A 42 1.95 12.33 -5.33
N ALA A 43 1.64 12.54 -4.05
CA ALA A 43 2.51 12.11 -2.96
C ALA A 43 2.62 10.58 -2.85
N TRP A 44 1.66 9.85 -3.42
CA TRP A 44 1.51 8.41 -3.22
C TRP A 44 2.63 7.59 -3.87
N GLU A 45 3.11 8.00 -5.04
CA GLU A 45 4.24 7.37 -5.74
C GLU A 45 5.47 7.34 -4.83
N ASN A 46 5.83 8.48 -4.25
CA ASN A 46 6.96 8.55 -3.33
C ASN A 46 6.71 7.73 -2.06
N ILE A 47 5.50 7.77 -1.49
CA ILE A 47 5.15 7.00 -0.29
C ILE A 47 5.34 5.51 -0.53
N ILE A 48 4.79 5.00 -1.64
CA ILE A 48 4.84 3.57 -1.91
C ILE A 48 6.26 3.13 -2.26
N LEU A 49 7.00 3.91 -3.07
CA LEU A 49 8.40 3.61 -3.40
C LEU A 49 9.28 3.55 -2.14
N GLN A 50 9.21 4.55 -1.26
CA GLN A 50 9.95 4.52 0.01
C GLN A 50 9.49 3.37 0.90
N GLY A 51 8.19 3.08 0.91
CA GLY A 51 7.62 1.93 1.61
C GLY A 51 8.23 0.60 1.18
N THR A 52 8.42 0.37 -0.13
CA THR A 52 9.04 -0.87 -0.63
C THR A 52 10.51 -1.06 -0.23
N LEU A 53 11.20 0.03 0.08
CA LEU A 53 12.59 0.00 0.55
C LEU A 53 12.67 -0.23 2.06
N ALA A 54 11.70 0.28 2.82
CA ALA A 54 11.69 0.24 4.26
C ALA A 54 10.92 -0.95 4.84
N GLU A 55 9.88 -1.46 4.18
CA GLU A 55 8.99 -2.45 4.79
C GLU A 55 8.93 -3.73 3.95
N PRO A 56 9.38 -4.89 4.50
CA PRO A 56 9.38 -6.17 3.78
C PRO A 56 8.01 -6.56 3.20
N ALA A 57 6.94 -6.25 3.93
CA ALA A 57 5.57 -6.48 3.48
C ALA A 57 5.27 -5.73 2.18
N LEU A 58 5.64 -4.44 2.10
CA LEU A 58 5.44 -3.62 0.90
C LEU A 58 6.38 -4.03 -0.23
N HIS A 59 7.60 -4.44 0.09
CA HIS A 59 8.55 -4.98 -0.89
C HIS A 59 7.97 -6.19 -1.63
N HIS A 60 7.46 -7.18 -0.90
CA HIS A 60 6.87 -8.36 -1.52
C HIS A 60 5.53 -8.06 -2.20
N ALA A 61 4.74 -7.13 -1.67
CA ALA A 61 3.53 -6.67 -2.35
C ALA A 61 3.84 -6.04 -3.72
N ALA A 62 4.89 -5.20 -3.78
CA ALA A 62 5.35 -4.58 -5.02
C ALA A 62 5.79 -5.60 -6.07
N LEU A 63 6.52 -6.65 -5.67
CA LEU A 63 6.89 -7.75 -6.56
C LEU A 63 5.65 -8.47 -7.13
N ALA A 64 4.65 -8.75 -6.29
CA ALA A 64 3.41 -9.37 -6.72
C ALA A 64 2.64 -8.48 -7.71
N ILE A 65 2.54 -7.18 -7.43
CA ILE A 65 1.88 -6.23 -8.32
C ILE A 65 2.62 -6.11 -9.65
N GLY A 66 3.93 -5.90 -9.61
CA GLY A 66 4.74 -5.79 -10.83
C GLY A 66 4.61 -7.01 -11.73
N ALA A 67 4.56 -8.22 -11.15
CA ALA A 67 4.32 -9.46 -11.90
C ALA A 67 2.91 -9.56 -12.49
N LEU A 68 1.86 -9.32 -11.70
CA LEU A 68 0.48 -9.37 -12.19
C LEU A 68 0.24 -8.31 -13.28
N THR A 69 0.64 -7.07 -13.03
CA THR A 69 0.40 -5.95 -13.93
C THR A 69 1.16 -6.11 -15.25
N SER A 70 2.45 -6.42 -15.21
CA SER A 70 3.23 -6.68 -16.44
C SER A 70 2.65 -7.84 -17.27
N SER A 71 2.18 -8.91 -16.61
CA SER A 71 1.54 -10.05 -17.30
C SER A 71 0.20 -9.73 -17.94
N ARG A 72 -0.53 -8.73 -17.42
CA ARG A 72 -1.79 -8.26 -17.99
C ARG A 72 -1.58 -7.38 -19.22
N TYR A 73 -0.60 -6.47 -19.18
CA TYR A 73 -0.33 -5.56 -20.30
C TYR A 73 0.48 -6.21 -21.42
N TYR A 74 1.33 -7.18 -21.09
CA TYR A 74 2.27 -7.79 -22.03
C TYR A 74 2.29 -9.33 -21.92
N PRO A 75 1.17 -10.01 -22.18
CA PRO A 75 1.04 -11.46 -21.97
C PRO A 75 2.01 -12.32 -22.81
N ASP A 76 2.41 -11.82 -23.99
CA ASP A 76 3.36 -12.51 -24.88
C ASP A 76 4.79 -12.53 -24.33
N ILE A 77 5.14 -11.55 -23.50
CA ILE A 77 6.45 -11.41 -22.86
C ILE A 77 6.43 -12.06 -21.47
N TRP A 78 5.28 -11.95 -20.79
CA TRP A 78 5.10 -12.34 -19.41
C TRP A 78 3.94 -13.33 -19.30
N GLN A 79 4.29 -14.61 -19.31
CA GLN A 79 3.31 -15.68 -19.23
C GLN A 79 2.49 -15.57 -17.94
N THR A 80 1.16 -15.55 -18.08
CA THR A 80 0.22 -15.33 -16.97
C THR A 80 0.27 -16.42 -15.88
N PRO A 81 0.32 -17.74 -16.18
CA PRO A 81 0.34 -18.75 -15.12
C PRO A 81 1.60 -18.66 -14.23
N PRO A 82 2.83 -18.51 -14.78
CA PRO A 82 4.01 -18.22 -13.97
C PRO A 82 3.90 -16.93 -13.14
N ALA A 83 3.34 -15.86 -13.71
CA ALA A 83 3.17 -14.60 -12.99
C ALA A 83 2.20 -14.72 -11.81
N ILE A 84 1.07 -15.42 -11.96
CA ILE A 84 0.12 -15.66 -10.86
C ILE A 84 0.78 -16.45 -9.73
N VAL A 85 1.50 -17.54 -10.04
CA VAL A 85 2.18 -18.35 -9.02
C VAL A 85 3.24 -17.55 -8.26
N PHE A 86 4.05 -16.78 -8.99
CA PHE A 86 5.03 -15.86 -8.39
C PHE A 86 4.35 -14.84 -7.47
N SER A 87 3.25 -14.26 -7.94
CA SER A 87 2.52 -13.21 -7.21
C SER A 87 1.86 -13.74 -5.95
N ILE A 88 1.23 -14.92 -5.99
CA ILE A 88 0.65 -15.57 -4.80
C ILE A 88 1.74 -15.86 -3.75
N ARG A 89 2.91 -16.31 -4.18
CA ARG A 89 4.04 -16.56 -3.28
C ARG A 89 4.47 -15.28 -2.57
N HIS A 90 4.72 -14.21 -3.33
CA HIS A 90 5.15 -12.94 -2.73
C HIS A 90 4.06 -12.29 -1.90
N TYR A 91 2.81 -12.34 -2.33
CA TYR A 91 1.69 -11.85 -1.54
C TYR A 91 1.56 -12.60 -0.21
N SER A 92 1.75 -13.93 -0.20
CA SER A 92 1.77 -14.71 1.04
C SER A 92 2.90 -14.29 1.97
N MET A 93 4.09 -14.02 1.43
CA MET A 93 5.23 -13.49 2.21
C MET A 93 4.93 -12.10 2.77
N ALA A 94 4.28 -11.23 1.99
CA ALA A 94 3.88 -9.90 2.42
C ALA A 94 2.92 -9.93 3.61
N ILE A 95 1.92 -10.82 3.59
CA ILE A 95 1.00 -11.03 4.71
C ILE A 95 1.75 -11.50 5.96
N GLN A 96 2.69 -12.45 5.81
CA GLN A 96 3.48 -12.96 6.93
C GLN A 96 4.40 -11.88 7.53
N ASP A 97 5.02 -11.06 6.70
CA ASP A 97 5.84 -9.93 7.13
C ASP A 97 5.02 -8.89 7.88
N LEU A 98 3.83 -8.55 7.36
CA LEU A 98 2.91 -7.64 8.03
C LEU A 98 2.54 -8.18 9.41
N HIS A 99 2.08 -9.44 9.50
CA HIS A 99 1.72 -10.04 10.78
C HIS A 99 2.85 -10.01 11.81
N ARG A 100 4.10 -10.22 11.38
CA ARG A 100 5.27 -10.12 12.27
C ARG A 100 5.57 -8.68 12.70
N ARG A 101 5.21 -7.69 11.87
CA ARG A 101 5.45 -6.26 12.11
C ARG A 101 4.38 -5.61 13.01
N LEU A 102 3.20 -6.23 13.13
CA LEU A 102 2.11 -5.75 13.98
C LEU A 102 2.44 -5.90 15.47
N ASP A 103 2.67 -4.77 16.13
CA ASP A 103 3.00 -4.66 17.57
C ASP A 103 1.96 -3.84 18.35
N GLY A 104 0.90 -3.36 17.68
CA GLY A 104 -0.15 -2.53 18.28
C GLY A 104 0.20 -1.04 18.42
N SER A 105 1.40 -0.63 18.00
CA SER A 105 1.80 0.79 17.88
C SER A 105 1.05 1.49 16.75
N SER A 106 0.97 2.82 16.83
CA SER A 106 0.39 3.64 15.74
C SER A 106 1.14 3.46 14.41
N GLN A 107 2.45 3.22 14.45
CA GLN A 107 3.28 3.01 13.25
C GLN A 107 2.96 1.67 12.59
N SER A 108 2.81 0.60 13.37
CA SER A 108 2.41 -0.71 12.83
C SER A 108 0.99 -0.67 12.26
N LEU A 109 0.09 0.12 12.86
CA LEU A 109 -1.27 0.32 12.38
C LEU A 109 -1.33 1.19 11.12
N GLU A 110 -0.49 2.23 11.02
CA GLU A 110 -0.29 3.04 9.81
C GLU A 110 0.18 2.16 8.65
N LEU A 111 1.18 1.31 8.90
CA LEU A 111 1.63 0.33 7.92
C LEU A 111 0.51 -0.64 7.53
N ALA A 112 -0.29 -1.11 8.49
CA ALA A 112 -1.41 -2.00 8.23
C ALA A 112 -2.45 -1.36 7.28
N VAL A 113 -2.78 -0.08 7.48
CA VAL A 113 -3.66 0.67 6.57
C VAL A 113 -3.01 0.78 5.19
N LEU A 114 -1.74 1.15 5.10
CA LEU A 114 -1.02 1.23 3.82
C LEU A 114 -1.02 -0.13 3.09
N THR A 115 -0.72 -1.22 3.78
CA THR A 115 -0.75 -2.57 3.19
C THR A 115 -2.16 -3.00 2.77
N SER A 116 -3.22 -2.59 3.48
CA SER A 116 -4.59 -2.91 3.06
C SER A 116 -4.94 -2.32 1.70
N ILE A 117 -4.48 -1.10 1.40
CA ILE A 117 -4.66 -0.46 0.09
C ILE A 117 -3.97 -1.27 -1.01
N VAL A 118 -2.71 -1.63 -0.77
CA VAL A 118 -1.87 -2.36 -1.73
C VAL A 118 -2.36 -3.80 -1.92
N PHE A 119 -2.79 -4.46 -0.84
CA PHE A 119 -3.35 -5.81 -0.88
C PHE A 119 -4.70 -5.85 -1.58
N SER A 120 -5.57 -4.86 -1.38
CA SER A 120 -6.79 -4.71 -2.18
C SER A 120 -6.48 -4.67 -3.68
N TYR A 121 -5.40 -4.00 -4.09
CA TYR A 121 -5.01 -3.98 -5.50
C TYR A 121 -4.53 -5.34 -5.99
N ILE A 122 -3.75 -6.09 -5.20
CA ILE A 122 -3.36 -7.47 -5.55
C ILE A 122 -4.60 -8.35 -5.71
N GLU A 123 -5.55 -8.30 -4.79
CA GLU A 123 -6.79 -9.09 -4.84
C GLU A 123 -7.63 -8.70 -6.07
N PHE A 124 -7.69 -7.42 -6.42
CA PHE A 124 -8.31 -6.95 -7.66
C PHE A 124 -7.60 -7.49 -8.91
N LEU A 125 -6.27 -7.50 -8.91
CA LEU A 125 -5.47 -8.09 -9.98
C LEU A 125 -5.62 -9.62 -10.09
N LEU A 126 -6.05 -10.28 -9.01
CA LEU A 126 -6.39 -11.71 -8.99
C LEU A 126 -7.88 -12.00 -9.27
N GLY A 127 -8.74 -10.96 -9.33
CA GLY A 127 -10.19 -11.11 -9.51
C GLY A 127 -10.92 -11.61 -8.26
N LEU A 128 -10.38 -11.34 -7.08
CA LEU A 128 -10.89 -11.81 -5.78
C LEU A 128 -11.71 -10.72 -5.09
N ASP A 129 -12.84 -10.35 -5.69
CA ASP A 129 -13.65 -9.16 -5.31
C ASP A 129 -14.06 -9.12 -3.83
N SER A 130 -14.45 -10.25 -3.24
CA SER A 130 -14.82 -10.31 -1.82
C SER A 130 -13.66 -9.99 -0.87
N ARG A 131 -12.43 -10.27 -1.29
CA ARG A 131 -11.22 -9.95 -0.51
C ARG A 131 -10.81 -8.49 -0.69
N VAL A 132 -11.06 -7.91 -1.85
CA VAL A 132 -10.89 -6.46 -2.08
C VAL A 132 -11.73 -5.70 -1.06
N GLU A 133 -13.02 -6.06 -0.94
CA GLU A 133 -13.94 -5.43 0.02
C GLU A 133 -13.48 -5.63 1.47
N MET A 134 -13.08 -6.85 1.83
CA MET A 134 -12.55 -7.15 3.16
C MET A 134 -11.37 -6.24 3.54
N HIS A 135 -10.39 -6.08 2.65
CA HIS A 135 -9.22 -5.22 2.91
C HIS A 135 -9.61 -3.75 3.04
N ILE A 136 -10.56 -3.27 2.23
CA ILE A 136 -11.07 -1.90 2.33
C ILE A 136 -11.76 -1.67 3.68
N GLN A 137 -12.62 -2.59 4.10
CA GLN A 137 -13.32 -2.49 5.39
C GLN A 137 -12.32 -2.53 6.56
N ALA A 138 -11.34 -3.43 6.50
CA ALA A 138 -10.28 -3.53 7.51
C ALA A 138 -9.45 -2.24 7.58
N GLY A 139 -8.99 -1.70 6.44
CA GLY A 139 -8.25 -0.45 6.36
C GLY A 139 -9.02 0.73 6.95
N CYS A 140 -10.30 0.86 6.62
CA CYS A 140 -11.18 1.90 7.16
C CYS A 140 -11.35 1.78 8.68
N ALA A 141 -11.51 0.55 9.20
CA ALA A 141 -11.61 0.32 10.65
C ALA A 141 -10.31 0.66 11.38
N MET A 142 -9.16 0.30 10.80
CA MET A 142 -7.84 0.62 11.36
C MET A 142 -7.57 2.13 11.35
N LEU A 143 -7.92 2.82 10.27
CA LEU A 143 -7.79 4.28 10.17
C LEU A 143 -8.63 5.01 11.22
N LYS A 144 -9.87 4.56 11.46
CA LYS A 144 -10.71 5.09 12.55
C LYS A 144 -10.07 4.92 13.94
N ASN A 145 -9.27 3.88 14.13
CA ASN A 145 -8.53 3.67 15.38
C ASN A 145 -7.26 4.53 15.49
N LEU A 146 -6.72 5.04 14.39
CA LEU A 146 -5.56 5.94 14.38
C LEU A 146 -5.90 7.35 14.86
N TYR A 147 -7.05 7.90 14.46
CA TYR A 147 -7.47 9.26 14.86
C TYR A 147 -7.52 9.48 16.39
N PRO A 148 -8.19 8.63 17.21
CA PRO A 148 -8.20 8.80 18.66
C PRO A 148 -6.82 8.64 19.32
N ARG A 149 -5.94 7.81 18.73
CA ARG A 149 -4.57 7.62 19.22
C ARG A 149 -3.71 8.86 18.94
N HIS A 150 -3.95 9.53 17.82
CA HIS A 150 -3.36 10.82 17.51
C HIS A 150 -3.76 11.87 18.55
N ASP A 151 -5.06 12.04 18.80
CA ASP A 151 -5.58 13.08 19.70
C ASP A 151 -5.10 12.90 21.14
N ARG A 152 -4.99 11.65 21.62
CA ARG A 152 -4.39 11.35 22.94
C ARG A 152 -2.89 11.70 22.99
N THR A 153 -2.16 11.45 21.91
CA THR A 153 -0.74 11.82 21.82
C THR A 153 -0.56 13.34 21.82
N LEU A 154 -1.47 14.07 21.16
CA LEU A 154 -1.51 15.54 21.16
C LEU A 154 -1.81 16.11 22.55
N ALA A 155 -2.76 15.52 23.28
CA ALA A 155 -3.11 15.97 24.63
C ALA A 155 -1.96 15.79 25.65
N VAL A 156 -1.13 14.75 25.49
CA VAL A 156 0.05 14.52 26.33
C VAL A 156 1.19 15.47 25.95
N SER A 157 1.38 15.75 24.66
CA SER A 157 2.45 16.61 24.16
C SER A 157 2.17 18.11 24.31
N THR A 158 0.91 18.55 24.40
CA THR A 158 0.58 19.94 24.74
C THR A 158 1.01 20.33 26.16
N GLN A 159 1.28 19.38 27.04
CA GLN A 159 1.89 19.63 28.35
C GLN A 159 3.43 19.73 28.32
N ALA A 160 4.07 19.35 27.21
CA ALA A 160 5.53 19.39 27.00
C ALA A 160 5.84 20.06 25.66
N GLY A 161 5.97 21.40 25.67
CA GLY A 161 6.03 22.23 24.46
C GLY A 161 6.92 21.72 23.33
N SER A 162 6.30 21.32 22.21
CA SER A 162 6.96 21.10 20.91
C SER A 162 5.94 21.06 19.76
N ASN A 163 5.87 22.13 18.97
CA ASN A 163 4.87 22.36 17.90
C ASN A 163 5.28 21.91 16.49
N CYS A 164 6.40 21.19 16.30
CA CYS A 164 6.92 20.87 14.95
C CYS A 164 6.52 19.49 14.39
N GLN A 165 6.13 18.52 15.23
CA GLN A 165 5.75 17.16 14.78
C GLN A 165 4.25 16.99 14.45
N VAL A 166 3.41 17.88 15.01
CA VAL A 166 1.94 17.79 14.95
C VAL A 166 1.40 17.91 13.52
N GLY A 167 1.96 18.82 12.71
CA GLY A 167 1.53 18.99 11.31
C GLY A 167 1.87 17.80 10.42
N SER A 168 2.99 17.13 10.66
CA SER A 168 3.48 16.02 9.81
C SER A 168 2.68 14.73 9.97
N LEU A 169 2.14 14.46 11.17
CA LEU A 169 1.34 13.26 11.43
C LEU A 169 -0.09 13.37 10.90
N SER A 170 -0.74 14.52 11.11
CA SER A 170 -2.06 14.80 10.54
C SER A 170 -2.04 14.60 9.03
N THR A 171 -1.08 15.22 8.34
CA THR A 171 -0.94 15.09 6.89
C THR A 171 -0.75 13.63 6.43
N ARG A 172 -0.08 12.78 7.21
CA ARG A 172 0.09 11.36 6.85
C ARG A 172 -1.21 10.56 6.96
N TYR A 173 -1.97 10.76 8.03
CA TYR A 173 -3.27 10.08 8.18
C TYR A 173 -4.30 10.61 7.19
N ASP A 174 -4.26 11.90 6.86
CA ASP A 174 -5.11 12.49 5.84
C ASP A 174 -4.82 11.88 4.46
N LEU A 175 -3.57 11.62 4.11
CA LEU A 175 -3.21 10.93 2.86
C LEU A 175 -3.73 9.49 2.82
N LEU A 176 -3.63 8.75 3.93
CA LEU A 176 -4.22 7.40 4.02
C LEU A 176 -5.74 7.45 3.93
N ALA A 177 -6.38 8.44 4.55
CA ALA A 177 -7.82 8.65 4.47
C ALA A 177 -8.27 8.94 3.04
N SER A 178 -7.57 9.83 2.34
CA SER A 178 -7.85 10.15 0.94
C SER A 178 -7.68 8.93 0.04
N ALA A 179 -6.61 8.14 0.21
CA ALA A 179 -6.40 6.93 -0.58
C ALA A 179 -7.50 5.88 -0.34
N MET A 180 -7.89 5.64 0.92
CA MET A 180 -8.98 4.73 1.27
C MET A 180 -10.34 5.19 0.72
N PHE A 181 -10.61 6.50 0.77
CA PHE A 181 -11.83 7.08 0.22
C PHE A 181 -11.91 6.90 -1.30
N GLN A 182 -10.81 7.18 -2.01
CA GLN A 182 -10.72 6.99 -3.46
C GLN A 182 -10.87 5.52 -3.84
N LEU A 183 -10.19 4.62 -3.12
CA LEU A 183 -10.33 3.18 -3.32
C LEU A 183 -11.78 2.70 -3.16
N THR A 184 -12.46 3.16 -2.11
CA THR A 184 -13.87 2.83 -1.85
C THR A 184 -14.77 3.34 -2.98
N THR A 185 -14.56 4.59 -3.41
CA THR A 185 -15.34 5.22 -4.48
C THR A 185 -15.22 4.43 -5.77
N GLN A 186 -13.99 4.08 -6.17
CA GLN A 186 -13.74 3.41 -7.44
C GLN A 186 -14.21 1.97 -7.48
N VAL A 187 -14.07 1.22 -6.37
CA VAL A 187 -14.64 -0.13 -6.26
C VAL A 187 -16.16 -0.09 -6.39
N ASN A 188 -16.82 0.87 -5.74
CA ASN A 188 -18.28 1.02 -5.86
C ASN A 188 -18.70 1.38 -7.28
N CYS A 189 -17.97 2.27 -7.96
CA CYS A 189 -18.21 2.59 -9.37
C CYS A 189 -18.06 1.37 -10.28
N PHE A 190 -17.02 0.55 -10.06
CA PHE A 190 -16.79 -0.67 -10.82
C PHE A 190 -17.90 -1.70 -10.62
N VAL A 191 -18.34 -1.92 -9.37
CA VAL A 191 -19.45 -2.84 -9.05
C VAL A 191 -20.76 -2.36 -9.68
N ALA A 192 -21.05 -1.06 -9.65
CA ALA A 192 -22.22 -0.47 -10.28
C ALA A 192 -22.19 -0.66 -11.82
N PHE A 193 -21.03 -0.44 -12.44
CA PHE A 193 -20.84 -0.66 -13.88
C PHE A 193 -21.06 -2.13 -14.28
N ARG A 194 -20.53 -3.07 -13.50
CA ARG A 194 -20.70 -4.51 -13.75
C ARG A 194 -22.16 -4.96 -13.62
N SER A 195 -22.86 -4.45 -12.61
CA SER A 195 -24.30 -4.73 -12.40
C SER A 195 -25.16 -4.23 -13.56
N ASN A 196 -24.81 -3.07 -14.14
CA ASN A 196 -25.51 -2.52 -15.31
C ASN A 196 -25.18 -3.24 -16.63
N SER A 197 -24.03 -3.92 -16.72
CA SER A 197 -23.61 -4.65 -17.92
C SER A 197 -24.20 -6.06 -18.01
N ASN A 198 -24.79 -6.56 -16.90
CA ASN A 198 -25.37 -7.90 -16.79
C ASN A 198 -26.92 -7.89 -16.87
N ASN A 199 -27.53 -6.74 -17.16
CA ASN A 199 -28.96 -6.55 -17.44
C ASN A 199 -29.17 -6.22 -18.91
#